data_AF-A0A9W8GHF2-F1
#
_entry.id   AF-A0A9W8GHF2-F1
#
_cell.length_a   1.000
_cell.length_b   1.000
_cell.length_c   1.000
_cell.angle_alpha   90.00
_cell.angle_beta   90.00
_cell.angle_gamma   90.00
#
_symmetry.space_group_name_H-M   'P 1'
#
loop_
_entity.id
_entity.type
_entity.pdbx_description
1 polymer ?
#
loop_
_entity_poly.entity_id
_entity_poly.type
_entity_poly.pdbx_seq_one_letter_code
_entity_poly.pdbx_strand_id
1 'polypeptide(L)'
;MAPNVNEIEVRRPDDYTSRFLISEPCYEIFVAQLLQLVGCIQHGAKTTKLFLANIKLNAIGNLAHIKCEVEYCGKSFIELARLSSETLESLIIGPYNGYMSPQFALDKDRGSVVYPRLHTLKLSNHLSNKEMLYPVSTNVMPFLSLRILKLKNECTFGDDVFFRGNSATLEVLDSHLSSVAMAVIRHLSVFTPTSHPKLRSVRFCSPYELVPEHFATKAEALKFALQIGPAATTRDISMYLNGAELTHPLIQLGGLDSIQYLSLSHSKLELWDIIVLIKALPMMSDLSVEPLGIGPLPDDVTLHELPDYMVSTYALMGERFRCWHLIYHDEMDHAEKVRCVFLVALVCPNLTRVTYPWESLDLFVDTMEDEVDSDLFIDYEPRLRHLIDHRTVFWGADCW
;
A
#
# COMPACT_ATOMS: atom_id res chain seq x y z
N MET A 1 31.61 -17.70 24.71
CA MET A 1 30.65 -16.60 24.54
C MET A 1 29.34 -17.22 24.11
N ALA A 2 28.23 -16.92 24.80
CA ALA A 2 26.92 -17.36 24.36
C ALA A 2 26.52 -16.62 23.08
N PRO A 3 25.79 -17.23 22.14
CA PRO A 3 25.31 -16.54 20.95
C PRO A 3 24.36 -15.40 21.36
N ASN A 4 24.68 -14.16 20.97
CA ASN A 4 23.75 -13.05 21.12
C ASN A 4 22.68 -13.19 20.02
N VAL A 5 21.48 -13.61 20.41
CA VAL A 5 20.32 -13.57 19.51
C VAL A 5 19.88 -12.10 19.40
N ASN A 6 19.94 -11.53 18.19
CA ASN A 6 19.54 -10.16 17.88
C ASN A 6 18.28 -10.10 16.99
N GLU A 7 17.84 -11.24 16.45
CA GLU A 7 16.72 -11.36 15.52
C GLU A 7 15.83 -12.54 15.92
N ILE A 8 14.52 -12.31 15.86
CA ILE A 8 13.50 -13.36 15.97
C ILE A 8 12.56 -13.24 14.78
N GLU A 9 12.44 -14.33 14.04
CA GLU A 9 11.49 -14.46 12.94
C GLU A 9 10.60 -15.69 13.14
N VAL A 10 9.29 -15.48 13.09
CA VAL A 10 8.28 -16.53 13.14
C VAL A 10 7.37 -16.37 11.91
N ARG A 11 7.46 -17.32 10.99
CA ARG A 11 6.64 -17.40 9.77
C ARG A 11 5.70 -18.60 9.84
N ARG A 12 4.59 -18.54 9.10
CA ARG A 12 3.87 -19.76 8.74
C ARG A 12 4.75 -20.60 7.81
N PRO A 13 4.73 -21.94 7.91
CA PRO A 13 5.36 -22.78 6.90
C PRO A 13 4.68 -22.54 5.55
N ASP A 14 5.47 -22.35 4.49
CA ASP A 14 5.00 -22.01 3.14
C ASP A 14 4.09 -23.11 2.52
N ASP A 15 4.07 -24.32 3.08
CA ASP A 15 3.36 -25.51 2.54
C ASP A 15 1.97 -25.82 3.15
N TYR A 16 1.42 -25.01 4.06
CA TYR A 16 0.13 -25.34 4.71
C TYR A 16 -1.08 -24.79 3.95
N THR A 17 -1.61 -25.56 2.99
CA THR A 17 -2.89 -25.31 2.30
C THR A 17 -4.14 -25.80 3.06
N SER A 18 -4.05 -26.23 4.32
CA SER A 18 -5.19 -26.88 5.00
C SER A 18 -5.41 -26.49 6.46
N ARG A 19 -6.52 -25.75 6.71
CA ARG A 19 -7.60 -25.91 7.73
C ARG A 19 -7.32 -26.34 9.18
N PHE A 20 -6.09 -26.47 9.65
CA PHE A 20 -5.79 -26.73 11.05
C PHE A 20 -5.35 -25.43 11.73
N LEU A 21 -6.33 -24.67 12.24
CA LEU A 21 -6.10 -23.66 13.26
C LEU A 21 -5.45 -24.37 14.45
N ILE A 22 -4.14 -24.19 14.65
CA ILE A 22 -3.54 -24.45 15.96
C ILE A 22 -4.31 -23.53 16.90
N SER A 23 -5.02 -24.10 17.87
CA SER A 23 -5.78 -23.29 18.82
C SER A 23 -4.84 -22.31 19.53
N GLU A 24 -5.31 -21.08 19.76
CA GLU A 24 -4.59 -19.98 20.42
C GLU A 24 -3.71 -20.43 21.62
N PRO A 25 -4.16 -21.35 22.52
CA PRO A 25 -3.34 -21.82 23.63
C PRO A 25 -2.09 -22.61 23.21
N CYS A 26 -2.18 -23.41 22.14
CA CYS A 26 -1.05 -24.24 21.68
C CYS A 26 0.03 -23.39 21.01
N TYR A 27 -0.35 -22.27 20.38
CA TYR A 27 0.59 -21.34 19.76
C TYR A 27 1.29 -20.46 20.79
N GLU A 28 0.57 -19.94 21.80
CA GLU A 28 1.19 -19.23 22.93
C GLU A 28 2.22 -20.11 23.65
N ILE A 29 1.92 -21.41 23.80
CA ILE A 29 2.85 -22.41 24.33
C ILE A 29 4.09 -22.55 23.44
N PHE A 30 3.94 -22.64 22.12
CA PHE A 30 5.07 -22.76 21.19
C PHE A 30 5.96 -21.50 21.19
N VAL A 31 5.36 -20.31 21.16
CA VAL A 31 6.09 -19.04 21.25
C VAL A 31 6.78 -18.90 22.60
N ALA A 32 6.12 -19.28 23.70
CA ALA A 32 6.76 -19.32 25.01
C ALA A 32 7.94 -20.30 25.02
N GLN A 33 7.83 -21.47 24.39
CA GLN A 33 8.94 -22.42 24.26
C GLN A 33 10.09 -21.86 23.40
N LEU A 34 9.79 -21.13 22.32
CA LEU A 34 10.78 -20.46 21.47
C LEU A 34 11.52 -19.35 22.22
N LEU A 35 10.79 -18.50 22.94
CA LEU A 35 11.37 -17.47 23.80
C LEU A 35 12.21 -18.09 24.92
N GLN A 36 11.79 -19.23 25.46
CA GLN A 36 12.55 -19.97 26.47
C GLN A 36 13.85 -20.52 25.87
N LEU A 37 13.79 -21.05 24.65
CA LEU A 37 14.97 -21.53 23.92
C LEU A 37 15.96 -20.40 23.65
N VAL A 38 15.49 -19.24 23.18
CA VAL A 38 16.31 -18.04 22.92
C VAL A 38 16.99 -17.54 24.20
N GLY A 39 16.23 -17.41 25.30
CA GLY A 39 16.79 -17.02 26.59
C GLY A 39 17.82 -18.02 27.13
N CYS A 40 17.58 -19.34 26.95
CA CYS A 40 18.54 -20.38 27.32
C CYS A 40 19.83 -20.32 26.49
N ILE A 41 19.71 -20.04 25.17
CA ILE A 41 20.85 -19.89 24.26
C ILE A 41 21.70 -18.67 24.64
N GLN A 42 21.09 -17.51 24.88
CA GLN A 42 21.77 -16.27 25.28
C GLN A 42 22.51 -16.41 26.63
N HIS A 43 22.06 -17.30 27.52
CA HIS A 43 22.70 -17.57 28.81
C HIS A 43 23.62 -18.81 28.82
N GLY A 44 23.84 -19.47 27.68
CA GLY A 44 24.77 -20.61 27.57
C GLY A 44 24.32 -21.88 28.31
N ALA A 45 23.01 -22.05 28.57
CA ALA A 45 22.48 -23.21 29.28
C ALA A 45 22.32 -24.43 28.35
N LYS A 46 22.83 -25.60 28.75
CA LYS A 46 22.55 -26.88 28.07
C LYS A 46 21.09 -27.30 28.34
N THR A 47 20.29 -27.34 27.28
CA THR A 47 18.85 -27.58 27.34
C THR A 47 18.51 -29.04 27.69
N THR A 48 17.92 -29.26 28.87
CA THR A 48 17.22 -30.53 29.16
C THR A 48 15.90 -30.20 29.87
N LYS A 49 14.79 -30.35 29.14
CA LYS A 49 13.37 -30.19 29.53
C LYS A 49 12.88 -28.74 29.73
N LEU A 50 12.13 -28.24 28.73
CA LEU A 50 11.36 -26.99 28.81
C LEU A 50 10.07 -27.21 29.62
N PHE A 51 9.91 -26.46 30.71
CA PHE A 51 8.64 -26.28 31.40
C PHE A 51 8.14 -24.85 31.18
N LEU A 52 6.87 -24.74 30.80
CA LEU A 52 6.09 -23.51 30.60
C LEU A 52 5.73 -22.87 31.94
N ALA A 53 6.68 -22.24 32.60
CA ALA A 53 6.41 -21.27 33.64
C ALA A 53 7.71 -20.50 33.91
N ASN A 54 7.66 -19.17 33.82
CA ASN A 54 8.71 -18.25 34.27
C ASN A 54 9.97 -18.15 33.37
N ILE A 55 9.81 -17.69 32.13
CA ILE A 55 10.91 -16.92 31.52
C ILE A 55 10.91 -15.55 32.20
N LYS A 56 12.02 -15.18 32.83
CA LYS A 56 12.33 -13.77 33.06
C LYS A 56 12.61 -13.16 31.69
N LEU A 57 11.57 -12.62 31.04
CA LEU A 57 11.67 -11.94 29.74
C LEU A 57 12.78 -10.87 29.71
N ASN A 58 13.19 -10.37 30.89
CA ASN A 58 14.34 -9.50 31.14
C ASN A 58 15.66 -10.01 30.52
N ALA A 59 15.78 -11.30 30.17
CA ALA A 59 16.95 -11.87 29.50
C ALA A 59 17.07 -11.47 28.02
N ILE A 60 15.97 -11.11 27.36
CA ILE A 60 15.85 -10.93 25.90
C ILE A 60 15.60 -9.45 25.54
N GLY A 61 16.26 -8.52 26.24
CA GLY A 61 16.02 -7.07 26.12
C GLY A 61 16.82 -6.33 25.05
N ASN A 62 17.48 -7.05 24.13
CA ASN A 62 18.43 -6.45 23.17
C ASN A 62 18.16 -6.88 21.72
N LEU A 63 16.91 -7.20 21.36
CA LEU A 63 16.59 -7.56 19.97
C LEU A 63 16.60 -6.32 19.07
N ALA A 64 17.17 -6.47 17.88
CA ALA A 64 17.14 -5.45 16.81
C ALA A 64 15.98 -5.72 15.84
N HIS A 65 15.61 -6.98 15.61
CA HIS A 65 14.57 -7.34 14.65
C HIS A 65 13.58 -8.34 15.25
N ILE A 66 12.29 -8.02 15.19
CA ILE A 66 11.20 -8.90 15.57
C ILE A 66 10.23 -9.01 14.39
N LYS A 67 10.02 -10.22 13.90
CA LYS A 67 9.03 -10.53 12.85
C LYS A 67 8.13 -11.70 13.27
N CYS A 68 6.83 -11.47 13.32
CA CYS A 68 5.78 -12.46 13.57
C CYS A 68 4.73 -12.31 12.48
N GLU A 69 4.62 -13.30 11.57
CA GLU A 69 3.65 -13.33 10.47
C GLU A 69 2.57 -14.42 10.64
N VAL A 70 2.22 -14.76 11.88
CA VAL A 70 1.34 -15.88 12.22
C VAL A 70 0.02 -15.40 12.82
N GLU A 71 -1.05 -16.15 12.58
CA GLU A 71 -2.38 -15.95 13.17
C GLU A 71 -2.31 -15.79 14.70
N TYR A 72 -2.82 -14.65 15.21
CA TYR A 72 -2.92 -14.32 16.64
C TYR A 72 -1.56 -14.09 17.34
N CYS A 73 -0.73 -13.18 16.81
CA CYS A 73 0.43 -12.69 17.59
C CYS A 73 -0.09 -12.02 18.89
N GLY A 74 0.09 -12.72 20.02
CA GLY A 74 -0.46 -12.34 21.33
C GLY A 74 0.35 -11.29 22.11
N LYS A 75 -0.08 -11.03 23.37
CA LYS A 75 0.49 -10.01 24.27
C LYS A 75 2.00 -10.17 24.49
N SER A 76 2.51 -11.40 24.36
CA SER A 76 3.91 -11.75 24.54
C SER A 76 4.85 -11.06 23.55
N PHE A 77 4.45 -10.90 22.28
CA PHE A 77 5.29 -10.22 21.27
C PHE A 77 5.37 -8.71 21.51
N ILE A 78 4.28 -8.12 22.02
CA ILE A 78 4.26 -6.71 22.41
C ILE A 78 5.17 -6.49 23.60
N GLU A 79 5.09 -7.36 24.61
CA GLU A 79 5.99 -7.28 25.76
C GLU A 79 7.46 -7.46 25.37
N LEU A 80 7.75 -8.39 24.45
CA LEU A 80 9.09 -8.57 23.91
C LEU A 80 9.59 -7.31 23.17
N ALA A 81 8.74 -6.70 22.34
CA ALA A 81 9.06 -5.46 21.66
C ALA A 81 9.37 -4.34 22.65
N ARG A 82 8.55 -4.19 23.70
CA ARG A 82 8.77 -3.21 24.78
C ARG A 82 10.08 -3.44 25.52
N LEU A 83 10.40 -4.69 25.84
CA LEU A 83 11.65 -5.04 26.52
C LEU A 83 12.88 -4.78 25.65
N SER A 84 12.72 -4.81 24.33
CA SER A 84 13.76 -4.49 23.36
C SER A 84 13.68 -3.05 22.84
N SER A 85 12.91 -2.16 23.47
CA SER A 85 12.57 -0.86 22.87
C SER A 85 13.81 -0.01 22.53
N GLU A 86 14.84 -0.06 23.36
CA GLU A 86 16.10 0.68 23.17
C GLU A 86 16.96 0.19 21.99
N THR A 87 16.81 -1.08 21.60
CA THR A 87 17.63 -1.72 20.55
C THR A 87 16.87 -2.01 19.28
N LEU A 88 15.54 -2.03 19.32
CA LEU A 88 14.69 -2.49 18.23
C LEU A 88 14.76 -1.54 17.02
N GLU A 89 15.14 -2.08 15.88
CA GLU A 89 15.28 -1.39 14.59
C GLU A 89 14.15 -1.75 13.61
N SER A 90 13.62 -2.98 13.69
CA SER A 90 12.50 -3.44 12.87
C SER A 90 11.49 -4.26 13.68
N LEU A 91 10.21 -3.90 13.54
CA LEU A 91 9.07 -4.59 14.14
C LEU A 91 8.03 -4.90 13.08
N ILE A 92 7.83 -6.18 12.80
CA ILE A 92 6.84 -6.67 11.83
C ILE A 92 5.92 -7.63 12.57
N ILE A 93 4.68 -7.25 12.79
CA ILE A 93 3.69 -8.08 13.48
C ILE A 93 2.42 -8.14 12.65
N GLY A 94 2.00 -9.35 12.34
CA GLY A 94 0.65 -9.58 11.87
C GLY A 94 0.41 -11.04 11.58
N PRO A 95 -0.83 -11.43 11.34
CA PRO A 95 -2.05 -10.82 11.93
C PRO A 95 -2.05 -10.78 13.48
N TYR A 96 -2.43 -9.64 14.07
CA TYR A 96 -2.70 -9.51 15.52
C TYR A 96 -4.05 -8.85 15.76
N ASN A 97 -4.56 -8.84 16.99
CA ASN A 97 -5.85 -8.17 17.27
C ASN A 97 -5.70 -6.65 17.41
N GLY A 98 -6.42 -5.88 16.59
CA GLY A 98 -6.28 -4.41 16.49
C GLY A 98 -6.36 -3.64 17.80
N TYR A 99 -7.09 -4.13 18.82
CA TYR A 99 -7.15 -3.51 20.16
C TYR A 99 -5.79 -3.43 20.86
N MET A 100 -4.80 -4.19 20.39
CA MET A 100 -3.47 -4.24 20.98
C MET A 100 -2.54 -3.17 20.43
N SER A 101 -2.92 -2.47 19.36
CA SER A 101 -2.07 -1.47 18.71
C SER A 101 -1.61 -0.35 19.68
N PRO A 102 -2.47 0.20 20.57
CA PRO A 102 -2.05 1.12 21.64
C PRO A 102 -0.95 0.60 22.56
N GLN A 103 -0.87 -0.72 22.74
CA GLN A 103 0.06 -1.35 23.67
C GLN A 103 1.50 -1.30 23.16
N PHE A 104 1.75 -0.92 21.90
CA PHE A 104 3.11 -0.64 21.45
C PHE A 104 3.65 0.67 22.04
N ALA A 105 2.80 1.70 22.21
CA ALA A 105 3.20 3.02 22.72
C ALA A 105 3.04 3.16 24.25
N LEU A 106 2.26 2.28 24.88
CA LEU A 106 1.98 2.28 26.31
C LEU A 106 2.52 1.01 26.96
N ASP A 107 3.01 1.06 28.19
CA ASP A 107 3.30 -0.12 29.01
C ASP A 107 2.04 -0.64 29.76
N LYS A 108 2.22 -1.57 30.70
CA LYS A 108 1.11 -2.12 31.51
C LYS A 108 0.52 -1.12 32.50
N ASP A 109 1.31 -0.17 32.95
CA ASP A 109 0.96 0.88 33.90
C ASP A 109 0.54 2.18 33.19
N ARG A 110 0.40 2.14 31.86
CA ARG A 110 0.14 3.29 30.97
C ARG A 110 1.28 4.32 30.92
N GLY A 111 2.49 3.95 31.36
CA GLY A 111 3.71 4.66 31.02
C GLY A 111 3.97 4.62 29.52
N SER A 112 4.64 5.64 28.99
CA SER A 112 4.96 5.70 27.57
C SER A 112 6.22 4.89 27.25
N VAL A 113 6.20 4.14 26.15
CA VAL A 113 7.34 3.36 25.65
C VAL A 113 7.94 4.08 24.44
N VAL A 114 9.27 4.20 24.40
CA VAL A 114 9.99 4.87 23.30
C VAL A 114 10.90 3.88 22.60
N TYR A 115 10.87 3.91 21.27
CA TYR A 115 11.71 3.09 20.40
C TYR A 115 12.67 4.01 19.62
N PRO A 116 13.79 4.43 20.22
CA PRO A 116 14.67 5.43 19.62
C PRO A 116 15.34 4.96 18.32
N ARG A 117 15.45 3.65 18.07
CA ARG A 117 16.11 3.07 16.91
C ARG A 117 15.17 2.45 15.88
N LEU A 118 13.86 2.45 16.14
CA LEU A 118 12.92 1.75 15.27
C LEU A 118 12.77 2.49 13.95
N HIS A 119 13.23 1.87 12.87
CA HIS A 119 13.17 2.38 11.51
C HIS A 119 12.00 1.80 10.72
N THR A 120 11.57 0.58 11.04
CA THR A 120 10.48 -0.12 10.35
C THR A 120 9.45 -0.61 11.33
N LEU A 121 8.20 -0.19 11.12
CA LEU A 121 7.03 -0.69 11.84
C LEU A 121 5.99 -1.17 10.83
N LYS A 122 5.74 -2.48 10.80
CA LYS A 122 4.67 -3.10 10.01
C LYS A 122 3.70 -3.80 10.94
N LEU A 123 2.45 -3.37 10.92
CA LEU A 123 1.35 -3.91 11.72
C LEU A 123 0.23 -4.39 10.77
N SER A 124 -0.21 -5.64 10.91
CA SER A 124 -1.32 -6.24 10.13
C SER A 124 -2.26 -7.02 11.05
N ASN A 125 -3.58 -6.96 10.84
CA ASN A 125 -4.66 -7.53 11.65
C ASN A 125 -5.65 -8.20 10.68
N HIS A 126 -6.32 -9.26 11.14
CA HIS A 126 -7.34 -9.97 10.35
C HIS A 126 -8.77 -9.51 10.62
N LEU A 127 -9.01 -8.80 11.72
CA LEU A 127 -10.34 -8.42 12.16
C LEU A 127 -10.59 -6.94 11.84
N SER A 128 -11.58 -6.70 10.95
CA SER A 128 -12.25 -5.41 10.81
C SER A 128 -13.05 -5.13 12.09
N ASN A 129 -12.36 -4.79 13.17
CA ASN A 129 -13.02 -4.37 14.39
C ASN A 129 -13.65 -3.02 14.10
N LYS A 130 -14.97 -3.01 13.88
CA LYS A 130 -15.78 -1.80 13.74
C LYS A 130 -15.34 -0.76 14.78
N GLU A 131 -14.72 0.31 14.30
CA GLU A 131 -14.62 1.66 14.89
C GLU A 131 -14.54 1.75 16.43
N MET A 132 -13.65 1.00 17.07
CA MET A 132 -13.21 1.37 18.43
C MET A 132 -11.94 2.20 18.32
N LEU A 133 -12.10 3.53 18.28
CA LEU A 133 -11.00 4.44 18.50
C LEU A 133 -10.53 4.32 19.95
N TYR A 134 -9.27 3.94 20.14
CA TYR A 134 -8.64 4.00 21.45
C TYR A 134 -7.96 5.35 21.60
N PRO A 135 -8.41 6.22 22.52
CA PRO A 135 -7.70 7.45 22.83
C PRO A 135 -6.39 7.08 23.52
N VAL A 136 -5.28 7.27 22.80
CA VAL A 136 -3.93 7.11 23.34
C VAL A 136 -3.36 8.50 23.55
N SER A 137 -3.56 9.04 24.76
CA SER A 137 -2.94 10.31 25.12
C SER A 137 -1.57 10.05 25.73
N THR A 138 -0.50 10.13 24.93
CA THR A 138 0.88 10.10 25.41
C THR A 138 1.61 11.39 25.06
N ASN A 139 2.14 12.13 26.02
CA ASN A 139 2.93 13.34 25.71
C ASN A 139 4.32 13.03 25.12
N VAL A 140 4.65 11.75 24.93
CA VAL A 140 5.95 11.27 24.46
C VAL A 140 5.89 10.94 22.96
N MET A 141 7.05 10.99 22.30
CA MET A 141 7.24 10.63 20.89
C MET A 141 7.81 9.22 20.78
N PRO A 142 6.98 8.17 20.60
CA PRO A 142 7.43 6.78 20.68
C PRO A 142 8.32 6.34 19.52
N PHE A 143 8.23 6.97 18.34
CA PHE A 143 8.84 6.45 17.10
C PHE A 143 9.67 7.51 16.36
N LEU A 144 10.64 8.13 17.03
CA LEU A 144 11.45 9.25 16.50
C LEU A 144 12.21 8.92 15.20
N SER A 145 12.75 7.71 15.10
CA SER A 145 13.62 7.29 13.98
C SER A 145 12.89 6.54 12.87
N LEU A 146 11.55 6.57 12.88
CA LEU A 146 10.73 5.77 11.99
C LEU A 146 10.84 6.25 10.54
N ARG A 147 11.18 5.33 9.64
CA ARG A 147 11.31 5.58 8.20
C ARG A 147 10.21 4.90 7.40
N ILE A 148 9.77 3.74 7.84
CA ILE A 148 8.75 2.93 7.17
C ILE A 148 7.64 2.62 8.17
N LEU A 149 6.43 3.11 7.88
CA LEU A 149 5.21 2.81 8.62
C LEU A 149 4.23 2.11 7.69
N LYS A 150 3.99 0.81 7.93
CA LYS A 150 2.97 0.02 7.22
C LYS A 150 1.88 -0.44 8.20
N LEU A 151 0.69 0.13 8.13
CA LEU A 151 -0.49 -0.20 8.93
C LEU A 151 -1.54 -0.81 8.00
N LYS A 152 -1.52 -2.13 7.83
CA LYS A 152 -2.41 -2.85 6.89
C LYS A 152 -3.84 -3.06 7.43
N ASN A 153 -4.34 -2.14 8.26
CA ASN A 153 -5.64 -2.21 8.94
C ASN A 153 -6.24 -0.82 9.16
N GLU A 154 -7.56 -0.74 9.34
CA GLU A 154 -8.21 0.47 9.83
C GLU A 154 -7.49 0.98 11.08
N CYS A 155 -6.91 2.18 10.96
CA CYS A 155 -6.22 2.83 12.05
C CYS A 155 -7.22 3.09 13.20
N THR A 156 -7.20 2.26 14.24
CA THR A 156 -8.08 2.35 15.42
C THR A 156 -7.61 3.41 16.44
N PHE A 157 -6.80 4.37 16.01
CA PHE A 157 -6.20 5.35 16.92
C PHE A 157 -7.00 6.64 16.90
N GLY A 158 -7.41 7.08 18.08
CA GLY A 158 -8.05 8.38 18.26
C GLY A 158 -7.06 9.56 18.26
N ASP A 159 -5.79 9.38 17.87
CA ASP A 159 -4.74 10.38 18.00
C ASP A 159 -3.55 10.14 17.03
N ASP A 160 -2.57 11.06 16.93
CA ASP A 160 -1.44 11.06 15.99
C ASP A 160 -0.15 10.35 16.47
N VAL A 161 -0.27 9.40 17.41
CA VAL A 161 0.88 8.77 18.10
C VAL A 161 1.96 8.17 17.18
N PHE A 162 1.60 7.61 16.01
CA PHE A 162 2.58 7.08 15.05
C PHE A 162 3.31 8.12 14.24
N PHE A 163 2.81 9.34 14.19
CA PHE A 163 3.38 10.42 13.39
C PHE A 163 4.15 11.43 14.25
N ARG A 164 3.95 11.38 15.57
CA ARG A 164 4.68 12.21 16.54
C ARG A 164 6.18 11.93 16.49
N GLY A 165 6.92 12.94 16.05
CA GLY A 165 8.39 13.00 16.15
C GLY A 165 9.16 12.37 14.99
N ASN A 166 8.50 11.77 13.98
CA ASN A 166 9.17 11.24 12.78
C ASN A 166 8.97 12.08 11.52
N SER A 167 8.57 13.34 11.68
CA SER A 167 8.41 14.26 10.56
C SER A 167 9.69 14.48 9.76
N ALA A 168 10.89 14.29 10.33
CA ALA A 168 12.15 14.44 9.60
C ALA A 168 12.69 13.12 9.00
N THR A 169 12.05 11.98 9.29
CA THR A 169 12.59 10.63 9.06
C THR A 169 11.68 9.74 8.21
N LEU A 170 10.36 9.94 8.25
CA LEU A 170 9.41 9.09 7.53
C LEU A 170 9.60 9.18 6.01
N GLU A 171 9.79 8.02 5.37
CA GLU A 171 10.01 7.85 3.93
C GLU A 171 8.87 7.11 3.24
N VAL A 172 8.24 6.17 3.94
CA VAL A 172 7.17 5.31 3.42
C VAL A 172 6.01 5.29 4.41
N LEU A 173 4.84 5.66 3.93
CA LEU A 173 3.56 5.53 4.62
C LEU A 173 2.65 4.61 3.82
N ASP A 174 2.30 3.47 4.38
CA ASP A 174 1.30 2.55 3.83
C ASP A 174 0.26 2.35 4.92
N SER A 175 -0.94 2.92 4.76
CA SER A 175 -1.91 2.92 5.84
C SER A 175 -3.32 2.74 5.31
N HIS A 176 -4.04 1.79 5.90
CA HIS A 176 -5.47 1.66 5.70
C HIS A 176 -6.19 2.64 6.64
N LEU A 177 -6.28 3.91 6.23
CA LEU A 177 -6.93 4.93 7.05
C LEU A 177 -8.45 4.87 6.86
N SER A 178 -9.18 4.68 7.95
CA SER A 178 -10.62 4.92 7.97
C SER A 178 -10.92 6.42 7.78
N SER A 179 -12.16 6.71 7.39
CA SER A 179 -12.78 8.05 7.44
C SER A 179 -12.42 8.83 8.70
N VAL A 180 -12.58 8.18 9.85
CA VAL A 180 -12.34 8.75 11.18
C VAL A 180 -10.87 9.04 11.41
N ALA A 181 -9.98 8.09 11.06
CA ALA A 181 -8.54 8.30 11.20
C ALA A 181 -8.05 9.46 10.32
N MET A 182 -8.55 9.58 9.09
CA MET A 182 -8.25 10.74 8.24
C MET A 182 -8.75 12.05 8.84
N ALA A 183 -9.94 12.06 9.45
CA ALA A 183 -10.46 13.25 10.11
C ALA A 183 -9.61 13.68 11.32
N VAL A 184 -9.13 12.73 12.12
CA VAL A 184 -8.21 12.96 13.24
C VAL A 184 -6.89 13.53 12.73
N ILE A 185 -6.28 12.90 11.73
CA ILE A 185 -5.01 13.35 11.12
C ILE A 185 -5.16 14.77 10.55
N ARG A 186 -6.29 15.07 9.89
CA ARG A 186 -6.61 16.40 9.38
C ARG A 186 -6.75 17.41 10.51
N HIS A 187 -7.51 17.08 11.55
CA HIS A 187 -7.75 17.97 12.69
C HIS A 187 -6.45 18.30 13.44
N LEU A 188 -5.60 17.29 13.64
CA LEU A 188 -4.30 17.43 14.29
C LEU A 188 -3.22 18.05 13.40
N SER A 189 -3.52 18.31 12.12
CA SER A 189 -2.58 18.93 11.16
C SER A 189 -1.23 18.21 11.07
N VAL A 190 -1.25 16.88 11.17
CA VAL A 190 -0.04 16.03 11.15
C VAL A 190 0.73 16.21 9.83
N PHE A 191 -0.02 16.25 8.73
CA PHE A 191 0.50 16.46 7.39
C PHE A 191 0.23 17.89 6.94
N THR A 192 1.25 18.73 7.01
CA THR A 192 1.29 20.04 6.37
C THR A 192 2.19 19.96 5.13
N PRO A 193 2.12 20.91 4.19
CA PRO A 193 2.92 20.84 2.96
C PRO A 193 4.44 20.74 3.19
N THR A 194 4.93 21.18 4.36
CA THR A 194 6.35 21.15 4.73
C THR A 194 6.69 20.02 5.71
N SER A 195 5.70 19.31 6.25
CA SER A 195 5.96 18.18 7.13
C SER A 195 6.32 16.94 6.31
N HIS A 196 7.19 16.09 6.85
CA HIS A 196 7.61 14.84 6.21
C HIS A 196 8.34 15.04 4.85
N PRO A 197 9.40 15.87 4.77
CA PRO A 197 10.10 16.16 3.51
C PRO A 197 10.79 14.95 2.86
N LYS A 198 10.96 13.84 3.61
CA LYS A 198 11.53 12.59 3.09
C LYS A 198 10.49 11.60 2.58
N LEU A 199 9.21 11.90 2.76
CA LEU A 199 8.10 11.02 2.40
C LEU A 199 8.05 10.89 0.87
N ARG A 200 8.44 9.72 0.36
CA ARG A 200 8.52 9.42 -1.08
C ARG A 200 7.42 8.47 -1.56
N SER A 201 6.86 7.67 -0.66
CA SER A 201 5.83 6.68 -0.98
C SER A 201 4.66 6.80 -0.01
N VAL A 202 3.46 6.95 -0.56
CA VAL A 202 2.23 7.08 0.20
C VAL A 202 1.17 6.16 -0.40
N ARG A 203 0.74 5.15 0.37
CA ARG A 203 -0.38 4.26 0.04
C ARG A 203 -1.52 4.49 1.02
N PHE A 204 -2.69 4.79 0.47
CA PHE A 204 -3.95 4.88 1.17
C PHE A 204 -4.90 3.83 0.63
N CYS A 205 -5.20 2.83 1.45
CA CYS A 205 -6.21 1.83 1.11
C CYS A 205 -7.44 2.06 1.99
N SER A 206 -8.58 2.38 1.41
CA SER A 206 -9.84 2.30 2.14
C SER A 206 -10.63 1.10 1.62
N PRO A 207 -10.67 -0.02 2.37
CA PRO A 207 -11.38 -1.22 1.93
C PRO A 207 -12.91 -1.01 1.88
N TYR A 208 -13.41 0.06 2.48
CA TYR A 208 -14.82 0.45 2.44
C TYR A 208 -14.96 1.75 1.65
N GLU A 209 -16.08 1.89 0.91
CA GLU A 209 -16.44 3.13 0.23
C GLU A 209 -16.20 4.30 1.19
N LEU A 210 -15.20 5.13 0.88
CA LEU A 210 -15.03 6.41 1.56
C LEU A 210 -16.23 7.27 1.19
N VAL A 211 -17.34 7.06 1.87
CA VAL A 211 -18.32 8.10 2.12
C VAL A 211 -18.26 8.35 3.62
N PRO A 212 -17.30 9.17 4.09
CA PRO A 212 -17.13 9.46 5.50
C PRO A 212 -18.26 10.36 5.98
N GLU A 213 -18.77 10.13 7.19
CA GLU A 213 -19.51 11.14 7.96
C GLU A 213 -18.70 12.45 8.17
N HIS A 214 -17.39 12.45 7.87
CA HIS A 214 -16.43 13.52 8.15
C HIS A 214 -15.86 14.26 6.92
N PHE A 215 -16.15 13.78 5.71
CA PHE A 215 -15.82 14.45 4.45
C PHE A 215 -17.12 14.62 3.67
N ALA A 216 -17.37 15.81 3.13
CA ALA A 216 -18.62 16.05 2.42
C ALA A 216 -18.70 15.25 1.11
N THR A 217 -17.53 14.94 0.51
CA THR A 217 -17.44 14.20 -0.76
C THR A 217 -16.18 13.32 -0.83
N LYS A 218 -16.21 12.28 -1.68
CA LYS A 218 -15.01 11.48 -2.06
C LYS A 218 -13.88 12.34 -2.61
N ALA A 219 -14.22 13.36 -3.38
CA ALA A 219 -13.28 14.33 -3.93
C ALA A 219 -12.49 15.07 -2.84
N GLU A 220 -13.12 15.46 -1.73
CA GLU A 220 -12.41 16.07 -0.59
C GLU A 220 -11.45 15.09 0.10
N ALA A 221 -11.87 13.83 0.26
CA ALA A 221 -11.01 12.80 0.84
C ALA A 221 -9.78 12.54 -0.05
N LEU A 222 -9.98 12.46 -1.36
CA LEU A 222 -8.89 12.35 -2.33
C LEU A 222 -7.94 13.56 -2.24
N LYS A 223 -8.48 14.78 -2.16
CA LYS A 223 -7.62 15.98 -2.04
C LYS A 223 -6.74 15.91 -0.82
N PHE A 224 -7.32 15.52 0.32
CA PHE A 224 -6.57 15.35 1.55
C PHE A 224 -5.48 14.27 1.42
N ALA A 225 -5.80 13.12 0.83
CA ALA A 225 -4.84 12.06 0.57
C ALA A 225 -3.65 12.55 -0.29
N LEU A 226 -3.93 13.32 -1.35
CA LEU A 226 -2.90 13.88 -2.23
C LEU A 226 -2.04 14.96 -1.55
N GLN A 227 -2.59 15.68 -0.57
CA GLN A 227 -1.84 16.68 0.20
C GLN A 227 -0.85 16.05 1.20
N ILE A 228 -1.04 14.78 1.58
CA ILE A 228 -0.11 14.11 2.49
C ILE A 228 1.19 13.82 1.74
N GLY A 229 2.29 14.50 2.11
CA GLY A 229 3.59 14.34 1.45
C GLY A 229 3.60 14.81 0.00
N PRO A 230 3.43 16.11 -0.30
CA PRO A 230 3.29 16.62 -1.67
C PRO A 230 4.50 16.29 -2.58
N ALA A 231 5.67 16.01 -2.01
CA ALA A 231 6.86 15.58 -2.73
C ALA A 231 6.92 14.06 -3.03
N ALA A 232 5.91 13.28 -2.60
CA ALA A 232 5.91 11.84 -2.77
C ALA A 232 5.79 11.44 -4.25
N THR A 233 6.75 10.65 -4.71
CA THR A 233 6.83 10.15 -6.09
C THR A 233 5.94 8.95 -6.35
N THR A 234 5.59 8.20 -5.30
CA THR A 234 4.78 6.98 -5.39
C THR A 234 3.48 7.20 -4.61
N ARG A 235 2.36 7.02 -5.30
CA ARG A 235 1.01 7.13 -4.75
C ARG A 235 0.24 5.86 -5.07
N ASP A 236 -0.38 5.27 -4.05
CA ASP A 236 -1.42 4.27 -4.24
C ASP A 236 -2.66 4.71 -3.49
N ILE A 237 -3.75 4.88 -4.22
CA ILE A 237 -5.02 5.38 -3.75
C ILE A 237 -6.04 4.31 -4.08
N SER A 238 -6.28 3.43 -3.13
CA SER A 238 -7.30 2.38 -3.25
C SER A 238 -8.63 2.94 -2.72
N MET A 239 -9.27 3.77 -3.53
CA MET A 239 -10.60 4.36 -3.30
C MET A 239 -11.48 4.13 -4.54
N TYR A 240 -12.77 3.87 -4.35
CA TYR A 240 -13.73 3.80 -5.47
C TYR A 240 -14.09 5.21 -5.94
N LEU A 241 -13.32 5.74 -6.90
CA LEU A 241 -13.52 7.05 -7.51
C LEU A 241 -14.00 6.88 -8.96
N ASN A 242 -15.01 7.66 -9.35
CA ASN A 242 -15.32 7.88 -10.76
C ASN A 242 -14.43 8.97 -11.38
N GLY A 243 -14.53 9.16 -12.70
CA GLY A 243 -13.79 10.17 -13.45
C GLY A 243 -13.83 11.57 -12.86
N ALA A 244 -15.03 12.11 -12.61
CA ALA A 244 -15.22 13.45 -12.06
C ALA A 244 -14.69 13.60 -10.62
N GLU A 245 -14.82 12.56 -9.80
CA GLU A 245 -14.31 12.49 -8.43
C GLU A 245 -12.78 12.46 -8.37
N LEU A 246 -12.11 12.08 -9.46
CA LEU A 246 -10.66 12.00 -9.57
C LEU A 246 -10.06 13.20 -10.30
N THR A 247 -10.48 13.44 -11.55
CA THR A 247 -9.84 14.39 -12.47
C THR A 247 -9.97 15.82 -11.99
N HIS A 248 -11.16 16.22 -11.52
CA HIS A 248 -11.40 17.59 -11.07
C HIS A 248 -10.56 17.95 -9.83
N PRO A 249 -10.50 17.12 -8.77
CA PRO A 249 -9.55 17.34 -7.67
C PRO A 249 -8.08 17.44 -8.06
N LEU A 250 -7.62 16.58 -8.96
CA LEU A 250 -6.23 16.58 -9.42
C LEU A 250 -5.87 17.88 -10.13
N ILE A 251 -6.73 18.35 -11.02
CA ILE A 251 -6.55 19.62 -11.74
C ILE A 251 -6.55 20.79 -10.75
N GLN A 252 -7.43 20.78 -9.75
CA GLN A 252 -7.57 21.88 -8.79
C GLN A 252 -6.42 21.99 -7.80
N LEU A 253 -5.83 20.87 -7.37
CA LEU A 253 -4.77 20.89 -6.36
C LEU A 253 -3.48 21.52 -6.90
N GLY A 254 -3.14 21.25 -8.16
CA GLY A 254 -1.83 21.62 -8.72
C GLY A 254 -0.65 20.99 -7.94
N GLY A 255 0.57 21.16 -8.43
CA GLY A 255 1.78 20.78 -7.67
C GLY A 255 1.95 19.28 -7.39
N LEU A 256 1.33 18.42 -8.22
CA LEU A 256 1.52 16.96 -8.19
C LEU A 256 2.61 16.51 -9.18
N ASP A 257 3.49 17.43 -9.57
CA ASP A 257 4.58 17.21 -10.53
C ASP A 257 5.63 16.22 -10.01
N SER A 258 5.58 15.83 -8.73
CA SER A 258 6.46 14.82 -8.16
C SER A 258 6.02 13.39 -8.49
N ILE A 259 4.74 13.17 -8.81
CA ILE A 259 4.18 11.82 -8.97
C ILE A 259 4.79 11.15 -10.20
N GLN A 260 5.45 10.02 -9.96
CA GLN A 260 6.02 9.12 -10.97
C GLN A 260 5.20 7.85 -11.09
N TYR A 261 4.70 7.32 -9.97
CA TYR A 261 3.83 6.16 -9.93
C TYR A 261 2.51 6.52 -9.26
N LEU A 262 1.39 6.27 -9.95
CA LEU A 262 0.04 6.41 -9.41
C LEU A 262 -0.72 5.10 -9.57
N SER A 263 -1.22 4.55 -8.46
CA SER A 263 -2.14 3.41 -8.46
C SER A 263 -3.52 3.82 -7.96
N LEU A 264 -4.53 3.36 -8.67
CA LEU A 264 -5.95 3.61 -8.45
C LEU A 264 -6.68 2.26 -8.38
N SER A 265 -6.26 1.42 -7.42
CA SER A 265 -6.51 -0.03 -7.36
C SER A 265 -7.98 -0.48 -7.33
N HIS A 266 -8.92 0.45 -7.10
CA HIS A 266 -10.36 0.20 -7.02
C HIS A 266 -11.19 1.15 -7.91
N SER A 267 -10.53 1.99 -8.71
CA SER A 267 -11.20 2.89 -9.63
C SER A 267 -11.22 2.31 -11.03
N LYS A 268 -12.35 2.50 -11.70
CA LYS A 268 -12.50 2.29 -13.13
C LYS A 268 -12.67 3.66 -13.78
N LEU A 269 -11.89 3.94 -14.81
CA LEU A 269 -11.88 5.24 -15.49
C LEU A 269 -12.20 5.07 -16.96
N GLU A 270 -13.01 5.97 -17.51
CA GLU A 270 -13.16 6.04 -18.97
C GLU A 270 -11.84 6.49 -19.60
N LEU A 271 -11.66 6.17 -20.89
CA LEU A 271 -10.48 6.56 -21.65
C LEU A 271 -10.17 8.05 -21.50
N TRP A 272 -11.19 8.91 -21.57
CA TRP A 272 -11.03 10.36 -21.47
C TRP A 272 -10.47 10.81 -20.11
N ASP A 273 -10.90 10.17 -19.02
CA ASP A 273 -10.37 10.46 -17.68
C ASP A 273 -8.90 10.05 -17.56
N ILE A 274 -8.51 8.93 -18.18
CA ILE A 274 -7.13 8.45 -18.23
C ILE A 274 -6.26 9.44 -19.03
N ILE A 275 -6.76 9.95 -20.16
CA ILE A 275 -6.07 10.96 -20.96
C ILE A 275 -5.86 12.25 -20.17
N VAL A 276 -6.91 12.73 -19.49
CA VAL A 276 -6.84 13.91 -18.62
C VAL A 276 -5.83 13.69 -17.49
N LEU A 277 -5.82 12.50 -16.89
CA LEU A 277 -4.91 12.13 -15.81
C LEU A 277 -3.43 12.16 -16.26
N ILE A 278 -3.12 11.52 -17.39
CA ILE A 278 -1.76 11.51 -17.95
C ILE A 278 -1.30 12.93 -18.29
N LYS A 279 -2.19 13.75 -18.85
CA LYS A 279 -1.89 15.16 -19.16
C LYS A 279 -1.66 16.00 -17.92
N ALA A 280 -2.42 15.74 -16.84
CA ALA A 280 -2.31 16.47 -15.58
C ALA A 280 -1.06 16.11 -14.77
N LEU A 281 -0.44 14.95 -15.03
CA LEU A 281 0.71 14.45 -14.28
C LEU A 281 1.94 14.27 -15.19
N PRO A 282 2.66 15.35 -15.53
CA PRO A 282 3.70 15.33 -16.56
C PRO A 282 4.91 14.44 -16.23
N MET A 283 5.11 14.13 -14.94
CA MET A 283 6.23 13.32 -14.45
C MET A 283 5.87 11.85 -14.24
N MET A 284 4.60 11.49 -14.45
CA MET A 284 4.10 10.13 -14.26
C MET A 284 4.72 9.20 -15.30
N SER A 285 5.43 8.18 -14.82
CA SER A 285 5.97 7.10 -15.64
C SER A 285 5.09 5.86 -15.62
N ASP A 286 4.37 5.64 -14.54
CA ASP A 286 3.63 4.43 -14.28
C ASP A 286 2.23 4.75 -13.74
N LEU A 287 1.22 4.16 -14.36
CA LEU A 287 -0.17 4.26 -13.96
C LEU A 287 -0.74 2.87 -13.73
N SER A 288 -1.34 2.63 -12.58
CA SER A 288 -2.11 1.42 -12.29
C SER A 288 -3.58 1.78 -12.16
N VAL A 289 -4.39 1.42 -13.15
CA VAL A 289 -5.83 1.70 -13.18
C VAL A 289 -6.53 0.75 -14.15
N GLU A 290 -7.77 0.37 -13.84
CA GLU A 290 -8.61 -0.36 -14.79
C GLU A 290 -9.33 0.64 -15.73
N PRO A 291 -9.23 0.49 -17.06
CA PRO A 291 -10.10 1.21 -17.97
C PRO A 291 -11.53 0.67 -17.82
N LEU A 292 -12.52 1.56 -17.77
CA LEU A 292 -13.95 1.20 -17.80
C LEU A 292 -14.43 0.93 -19.22
N GLY A 293 -13.82 1.60 -20.20
CA GLY A 293 -14.23 1.63 -21.59
C GLY A 293 -13.78 2.89 -22.30
N ILE A 294 -14.11 3.00 -23.58
CA ILE A 294 -13.82 4.21 -24.37
C ILE A 294 -14.65 5.40 -23.85
N GLY A 295 -15.85 5.13 -23.34
CA GLY A 295 -16.79 6.17 -22.93
C GLY A 295 -17.50 6.80 -24.14
N PRO A 296 -18.20 7.94 -23.95
CA PRO A 296 -18.89 8.62 -25.04
C PRO A 296 -17.89 9.19 -26.04
N LEU A 297 -18.15 9.00 -27.34
CA LEU A 297 -17.34 9.59 -28.39
C LEU A 297 -17.59 11.12 -28.46
N PRO A 298 -16.60 11.92 -28.89
CA PRO A 298 -16.83 13.32 -29.23
C PRO A 298 -17.92 13.46 -30.27
N ASP A 299 -18.62 14.59 -30.25
CA ASP A 299 -19.60 14.93 -31.28
C ASP A 299 -18.93 14.86 -32.66
N ASP A 300 -19.63 14.25 -33.63
CA ASP A 300 -19.18 14.08 -35.02
C ASP A 300 -17.96 13.15 -35.23
N VAL A 301 -17.55 12.36 -34.24
CA VAL A 301 -16.48 11.35 -34.39
C VAL A 301 -17.06 9.95 -34.32
N THR A 302 -16.89 9.15 -35.38
CA THR A 302 -17.22 7.73 -35.35
C THR A 302 -16.11 6.91 -34.70
N LEU A 303 -16.41 5.67 -34.30
CA LEU A 303 -15.42 4.77 -33.71
C LEU A 303 -14.21 4.57 -34.64
N HIS A 304 -14.40 4.47 -35.95
CA HIS A 304 -13.31 4.30 -36.92
C HIS A 304 -12.43 5.54 -37.09
N GLU A 305 -12.98 6.74 -36.84
CA GLU A 305 -12.23 8.00 -36.91
C GLU A 305 -11.51 8.31 -35.59
N LEU A 306 -11.81 7.57 -34.51
CA LEU A 306 -11.29 7.82 -33.17
C LEU A 306 -9.75 7.80 -33.08
N PRO A 307 -9.02 6.84 -33.70
CA PRO A 307 -7.56 6.85 -33.69
C PRO A 307 -6.96 8.13 -34.30
N ASP A 308 -7.45 8.55 -35.46
CA ASP A 308 -7.02 9.79 -36.14
C ASP A 308 -7.36 11.03 -35.31
N TYR A 309 -8.55 11.06 -34.73
CA TYR A 309 -8.95 12.11 -33.80
C TYR A 309 -8.02 12.20 -32.59
N MET A 310 -7.67 11.05 -31.99
CA MET A 310 -6.77 10.97 -30.84
C MET A 310 -5.37 11.50 -31.18
N VAL A 311 -4.78 11.04 -32.29
CA VAL A 311 -3.46 11.48 -32.74
C VAL A 311 -3.47 12.98 -33.06
N SER A 312 -4.46 13.48 -33.80
CA SER A 312 -4.52 14.89 -34.18
C SER A 312 -4.77 15.83 -33.00
N THR A 313 -5.50 15.38 -31.97
CA THR A 313 -5.91 16.22 -30.82
C THR A 313 -4.91 16.15 -29.66
N TYR A 314 -4.33 14.98 -29.39
CA TYR A 314 -3.53 14.71 -28.19
C TYR A 314 -2.09 14.26 -28.49
N ALA A 315 -1.60 14.42 -29.72
CA ALA A 315 -0.25 14.02 -30.11
C ALA A 315 0.82 14.46 -29.09
N LEU A 316 1.73 13.52 -28.78
CA LEU A 316 2.93 13.72 -27.96
C LEU A 316 2.63 14.13 -26.51
N MET A 317 1.62 13.50 -25.89
CA MET A 317 1.38 13.66 -24.46
C MET A 317 2.14 12.61 -23.63
N GLY A 318 2.32 12.90 -22.34
CA GLY A 318 2.89 11.93 -21.39
C GLY A 318 4.30 11.48 -21.77
N GLU A 319 5.23 12.41 -22.06
CA GLU A 319 6.59 12.08 -22.47
C GLU A 319 7.34 11.14 -21.50
N ARG A 320 6.90 11.07 -20.23
CA ARG A 320 7.50 10.18 -19.24
C ARG A 320 6.71 8.90 -19.02
N PHE A 321 5.48 8.83 -19.52
CA PHE A 321 4.58 7.70 -19.35
C PHE A 321 5.11 6.49 -20.12
N ARG A 322 5.44 5.43 -19.39
CA ARG A 322 6.14 4.25 -19.90
C ARG A 322 5.40 2.95 -19.66
N CYS A 323 4.66 2.87 -18.54
CA CYS A 323 4.04 1.64 -18.09
C CYS A 323 2.60 1.85 -17.65
N TRP A 324 1.69 1.07 -18.24
CA TRP A 324 0.32 0.96 -17.76
C TRP A 324 0.10 -0.41 -17.11
N HIS A 325 -0.10 -0.40 -15.80
CA HIS A 325 -0.48 -1.57 -15.04
C HIS A 325 -2.01 -1.71 -15.05
N LEU A 326 -2.52 -2.64 -15.85
CA LEU A 326 -3.95 -2.91 -15.92
C LEU A 326 -4.36 -3.78 -14.72
N ILE A 327 -5.35 -3.30 -13.98
CA ILE A 327 -5.96 -4.07 -12.89
C ILE A 327 -7.07 -4.93 -13.51
N TYR A 328 -7.08 -6.22 -13.19
CA TYR A 328 -8.09 -7.13 -13.70
C TYR A 328 -9.30 -7.19 -12.77
N HIS A 329 -10.45 -6.75 -13.29
CA HIS A 329 -11.74 -7.23 -12.83
C HIS A 329 -12.48 -7.90 -14.01
N ASP A 330 -13.12 -9.04 -13.73
CA ASP A 330 -13.77 -9.98 -14.67
C ASP A 330 -14.94 -9.40 -15.49
N GLU A 331 -15.25 -8.11 -15.36
CA GLU A 331 -16.52 -7.55 -15.82
C GLU A 331 -16.47 -6.91 -17.21
N MET A 332 -15.28 -6.61 -17.74
CA MET A 332 -15.13 -5.87 -18.99
C MET A 332 -14.49 -6.73 -20.10
N ASP A 333 -15.03 -6.55 -21.30
CA ASP A 333 -14.55 -7.20 -22.52
C ASP A 333 -13.08 -6.88 -22.81
N HIS A 334 -12.32 -7.91 -23.19
CA HIS A 334 -10.88 -7.77 -23.42
C HIS A 334 -10.59 -6.87 -24.63
N ALA A 335 -11.42 -6.92 -25.68
CA ALA A 335 -11.20 -6.11 -26.87
C ALA A 335 -11.36 -4.62 -26.56
N GLU A 336 -12.33 -4.25 -25.72
CA GLU A 336 -12.47 -2.86 -25.29
C GLU A 336 -11.29 -2.39 -24.41
N LYS A 337 -10.74 -3.26 -23.54
CA LYS A 337 -9.52 -2.94 -22.76
C LYS A 337 -8.33 -2.69 -23.67
N VAL A 338 -8.14 -3.56 -24.67
CA VAL A 338 -7.08 -3.45 -25.68
C VAL A 338 -7.22 -2.18 -26.50
N ARG A 339 -8.43 -1.83 -26.96
CA ARG A 339 -8.70 -0.58 -27.68
C ARG A 339 -8.28 0.64 -26.86
N CYS A 340 -8.61 0.69 -25.58
CA CYS A 340 -8.15 1.76 -24.69
C CYS A 340 -6.61 1.83 -24.62
N VAL A 341 -5.93 0.70 -24.47
CA VAL A 341 -4.47 0.62 -24.46
C VAL A 341 -3.87 1.18 -25.75
N PHE A 342 -4.37 0.74 -26.91
CA PHE A 342 -3.88 1.22 -28.20
C PHE A 342 -4.12 2.70 -28.39
N LEU A 343 -5.32 3.20 -28.10
CA LEU A 343 -5.62 4.63 -28.20
C LEU A 343 -4.71 5.48 -27.31
N VAL A 344 -4.38 5.03 -26.09
CA VAL A 344 -3.39 5.70 -25.24
C VAL A 344 -1.98 5.62 -25.84
N ALA A 345 -1.57 4.48 -26.40
CA ALA A 345 -0.27 4.32 -27.04
C ALA A 345 -0.07 5.23 -28.27
N LEU A 346 -1.14 5.51 -29.01
CA LEU A 346 -1.14 6.44 -30.14
C LEU A 346 -0.84 7.88 -29.73
N VAL A 347 -1.08 8.26 -28.49
CA VAL A 347 -0.85 9.63 -28.01
C VAL A 347 0.32 9.72 -27.02
N CYS A 348 0.71 8.59 -26.41
CA CYS A 348 1.85 8.45 -25.50
C CYS A 348 2.98 7.63 -26.17
N PRO A 349 3.90 8.26 -26.91
CA PRO A 349 4.92 7.54 -27.69
C PRO A 349 5.92 6.73 -26.85
N ASN A 350 6.05 7.03 -25.56
CA ASN A 350 6.97 6.32 -24.66
C ASN A 350 6.31 5.19 -23.89
N LEU A 351 5.00 4.95 -24.09
CA LEU A 351 4.33 3.76 -23.58
C LEU A 351 4.93 2.54 -24.28
N THR A 352 5.69 1.78 -23.50
CA THR A 352 6.49 0.63 -23.99
C THR A 352 6.12 -0.64 -23.28
N ARG A 353 5.38 -0.55 -22.17
CA ARG A 353 5.00 -1.70 -21.37
C ARG A 353 3.55 -1.56 -20.90
N VAL A 354 2.82 -2.66 -21.02
CA VAL A 354 1.55 -2.88 -20.34
C VAL A 354 1.78 -4.07 -19.41
N THR A 355 1.21 -4.06 -18.21
CA THR A 355 1.22 -5.25 -17.35
C THR A 355 -0.20 -5.71 -17.14
N TYR A 356 -0.41 -7.03 -17.16
CA TYR A 356 -1.72 -7.65 -17.01
C TYR A 356 -1.61 -8.85 -16.05
N PRO A 357 -2.65 -9.16 -15.27
CA PRO A 357 -2.64 -10.33 -14.39
C PRO A 357 -2.46 -11.63 -15.17
N TRP A 358 -1.71 -12.56 -14.57
CA TRP A 358 -1.23 -13.77 -15.25
C TRP A 358 -2.37 -14.71 -15.65
N GLU A 359 -3.47 -14.71 -14.91
CA GLU A 359 -4.60 -15.60 -15.13
C GLU A 359 -5.22 -15.43 -16.52
N SER A 360 -5.13 -14.22 -17.08
CA SER A 360 -5.79 -13.83 -18.34
C SER A 360 -4.79 -13.22 -19.34
N LEU A 361 -3.49 -13.38 -19.12
CA LEU A 361 -2.45 -12.77 -19.94
C LEU A 361 -2.46 -13.27 -21.38
N ASP A 362 -2.56 -14.58 -21.60
CA ASP A 362 -2.55 -15.16 -22.94
C ASP A 362 -3.76 -14.68 -23.76
N LEU A 363 -4.96 -14.70 -23.15
CA LEU A 363 -6.19 -14.19 -23.78
C LEU A 363 -6.08 -12.70 -24.13
N PHE A 364 -5.48 -11.90 -23.23
CA PHE A 364 -5.28 -10.48 -23.47
C PHE A 364 -4.30 -10.24 -24.63
N VAL A 365 -3.19 -10.99 -24.71
CA VAL A 365 -2.22 -10.91 -25.81
C VAL A 365 -2.83 -11.34 -27.14
N ASP A 366 -3.59 -12.44 -27.17
CA ASP A 366 -4.31 -12.88 -28.37
C ASP A 366 -5.28 -11.79 -28.85
N THR A 367 -5.99 -11.15 -27.91
CA THR A 367 -6.88 -10.03 -28.23
C THR A 367 -6.13 -8.80 -28.76
N MET A 368 -4.90 -8.55 -28.29
CA MET A 368 -4.05 -7.48 -28.83
C MET A 368 -3.64 -7.75 -30.28
N GLU A 369 -3.30 -8.99 -30.62
CA GLU A 369 -2.98 -9.39 -32.00
C GLU A 369 -4.22 -9.26 -32.91
N ASP A 370 -5.39 -9.70 -32.46
CA ASP A 370 -6.63 -9.57 -33.24
C ASP A 370 -7.02 -8.09 -33.47
N GLU A 371 -6.90 -7.24 -32.45
CA GLU A 371 -7.30 -5.84 -32.55
C GLU A 371 -6.29 -4.98 -33.32
N VAL A 372 -4.99 -5.28 -33.28
CA VAL A 372 -3.99 -4.48 -34.02
C VAL A 372 -4.15 -4.62 -35.53
N ASP A 373 -4.58 -5.79 -35.99
CA ASP A 373 -4.84 -6.10 -37.40
C ASP A 373 -6.27 -5.75 -37.83
N SER A 374 -7.09 -5.17 -36.93
CA SER A 374 -8.45 -4.74 -37.24
C SER A 374 -8.49 -3.48 -38.10
N ASP A 375 -9.60 -3.28 -38.83
CA ASP A 375 -9.87 -2.06 -39.62
C ASP A 375 -9.76 -0.77 -38.79
N LEU A 376 -9.88 -0.86 -37.46
CA LEU A 376 -9.74 0.28 -36.56
C LEU A 376 -8.29 0.74 -36.40
N PHE A 377 -7.31 -0.18 -36.39
CA PHE A 377 -5.91 0.14 -36.06
C PHE A 377 -4.90 -0.20 -37.15
N ILE A 378 -5.34 -0.73 -38.30
CA ILE A 378 -4.46 -1.19 -39.37
C ILE A 378 -3.45 -0.13 -39.84
N ASP A 379 -3.87 1.14 -39.94
CA ASP A 379 -2.98 2.25 -40.35
C ASP A 379 -1.93 2.61 -39.28
N TYR A 380 -2.13 2.13 -38.05
CA TYR A 380 -1.27 2.35 -36.89
C TYR A 380 -0.51 1.09 -36.45
N GLU A 381 -0.71 -0.05 -37.12
CA GLU A 381 -0.12 -1.35 -36.78
C GLU A 381 1.41 -1.26 -36.52
N PRO A 382 2.24 -0.62 -37.37
CA PRO A 382 3.69 -0.57 -37.14
C PRO A 382 4.08 0.13 -35.83
N ARG A 383 3.22 1.02 -35.33
CA ARG A 383 3.41 1.78 -34.10
C ARG A 383 2.84 1.07 -32.87
N LEU A 384 1.92 0.12 -33.04
CA LEU A 384 1.29 -0.58 -31.91
C LEU A 384 1.92 -1.95 -31.67
N ARG A 385 2.45 -2.59 -32.72
CA ARG A 385 3.02 -3.94 -32.64
C ARG A 385 4.20 -4.06 -31.65
N HIS A 386 4.94 -2.97 -31.37
CA HIS A 386 5.99 -3.01 -30.35
C HIS A 386 5.46 -3.31 -28.95
N LEU A 387 4.21 -2.95 -28.63
CA LEU A 387 3.61 -3.26 -27.32
C LEU A 387 3.35 -4.76 -27.14
N ILE A 388 3.07 -5.45 -28.24
CA ILE A 388 2.81 -6.89 -28.28
C ILE A 388 4.14 -7.65 -28.17
N ASP A 389 5.15 -7.23 -28.95
CA ASP A 389 6.46 -7.87 -29.01
C ASP A 389 7.21 -7.83 -27.67
N HIS A 390 7.02 -6.78 -26.87
CA HIS A 390 7.64 -6.62 -25.55
C HIS A 390 6.92 -7.37 -24.44
N ARG A 391 6.14 -8.42 -24.79
CA ARG A 391 5.35 -9.31 -23.91
C ARG A 391 5.02 -8.67 -22.58
N THR A 392 3.84 -8.05 -22.52
CA THR A 392 3.13 -7.60 -21.31
C THR A 392 3.65 -8.31 -20.05
N VAL A 393 4.40 -7.58 -19.21
CA VAL A 393 5.17 -8.18 -18.12
C VAL A 393 4.25 -8.46 -16.93
N PHE A 394 4.51 -9.57 -16.24
CA PHE A 394 3.78 -9.99 -15.03
C PHE A 394 3.76 -8.92 -13.93
N TRP A 395 2.59 -8.73 -13.31
CA TRP A 395 2.42 -7.98 -12.07
C TRP A 395 2.14 -8.93 -10.91
N GLY A 396 3.10 -9.06 -9.98
CA GLY A 396 2.90 -9.76 -8.71
C GLY A 396 2.42 -8.78 -7.65
N ALA A 397 1.29 -9.08 -7.01
CA ALA A 397 0.62 -8.22 -6.01
C ALA A 397 1.52 -7.83 -4.80
N ASP A 398 2.63 -8.51 -4.58
CA ASP A 398 3.52 -8.33 -3.42
C ASP A 398 4.83 -7.55 -3.69
N CYS A 399 5.02 -6.99 -4.89
CA CYS A 399 6.26 -6.26 -5.22
C CYS A 399 6.28 -4.79 -4.76
N TRP A 400 6.02 -4.49 -3.47
CA TRP A 400 6.19 -3.13 -2.87
C TRP A 400 6.58 -3.09 -1.39
#